data_AF-A0A0Q8RUX4-F1
#
_entry.id   AF-A0A0Q8RUX4-F1
#
_cell.length_a   1.000
_cell.length_b   1.000
_cell.length_c   1.000
_cell.angle_alpha   90.00
_cell.angle_beta   90.00
_cell.angle_gamma   90.00
#
_symmetry.space_group_name_H-M   'P 1'
#
loop_
_entity.id
_entity.type
_entity.pdbx_description
1 polymer ?
#
loop_
_entity_poly.entity_id
_entity_poly.type
_entity_poly.pdbx_seq_one_letter_code
_entity_poly.pdbx_strand_id
1 'polypeptide(L)'
;MNPSILHFSRTGSILKMLFFLGVAAIALVVAGLMHVEREAPPQSLHLSGMELPAPAPHRDPLAPFKIPLLIVAGGVCLFYAGRHGLRAVTREVAARIEGGRLHLHSSYGAKADPLPVEAIIDAIFDRADRLPGDASGSAKLGARLRHGLYLRYRAGGVTRELRLIDNDIDGGTEQLRHFAAHLDAWRQSRRTPEAAEG
;
A
#
# COMPACT_ATOMS: atom_id res chain seq x y z
N MET A 1 12.49 17.47 -14.00
CA MET A 1 11.78 16.18 -14.18
C MET A 1 10.62 16.38 -15.13
N ASN A 2 10.28 15.38 -15.94
CA ASN A 2 9.13 15.45 -16.84
C ASN A 2 7.82 15.40 -16.03
N PRO A 3 6.98 16.45 -16.05
CA PRO A 3 5.75 16.49 -15.26
C PRO A 3 4.66 15.54 -15.79
N SER A 4 4.85 14.91 -16.95
CA SER A 4 3.92 13.91 -17.49
C SER A 4 4.15 12.49 -16.96
N ILE A 5 5.21 12.26 -16.16
CA ILE A 5 5.57 10.93 -15.64
C ILE A 5 5.83 11.00 -14.13
N LEU A 6 5.23 10.08 -13.39
CA LEU A 6 5.47 9.81 -11.99
C LEU A 6 6.18 8.46 -11.84
N HIS A 7 7.26 8.44 -11.07
CA HIS A 7 7.95 7.22 -10.68
C HIS A 7 7.63 6.90 -9.22
N PHE A 8 7.66 5.61 -8.86
CA PHE A 8 7.60 5.25 -7.46
C PHE A 8 8.85 5.72 -6.71
N SER A 9 8.66 6.22 -5.48
CA SER A 9 9.75 6.58 -4.59
C SER A 9 10.57 5.34 -4.21
N ARG A 10 11.88 5.38 -4.45
CA ARG A 10 12.79 4.32 -4.01
C ARG A 10 12.83 4.26 -2.49
N THR A 11 13.03 5.40 -1.83
CA THR A 11 13.07 5.50 -0.36
C THR A 11 11.75 5.08 0.27
N GLY A 12 10.62 5.53 -0.29
CA GLY A 12 9.30 5.11 0.17
C GLY A 12 9.07 3.60 0.02
N SER A 13 9.52 3.02 -1.09
CA SER A 13 9.42 1.57 -1.34
C SER A 13 10.32 0.76 -0.40
N ILE A 14 11.56 1.21 -0.14
CA ILE A 14 12.47 0.57 0.83
C ILE A 14 11.87 0.61 2.23
N LEU A 15 11.36 1.76 2.68
CA LEU A 15 10.80 1.88 4.02
C LEU A 15 9.60 0.95 4.22
N LYS A 16 8.71 0.87 3.23
CA LYS A 16 7.58 -0.08 3.24
C LYS A 16 8.05 -1.53 3.23
N MET A 17 9.03 -1.86 2.39
CA MET A 17 9.61 -3.19 2.35
C MET A 17 10.15 -3.60 3.72
N LEU A 18 10.95 -2.74 4.35
CA LEU A 18 11.52 -2.98 5.68
C LEU A 18 10.43 -3.12 6.75
N PHE A 19 9.40 -2.28 6.70
CA PHE A 19 8.25 -2.38 7.60
C PHE A 19 7.56 -3.75 7.50
N PHE A 20 7.20 -4.18 6.29
CA PHE A 20 6.55 -5.47 6.08
C PHE A 20 7.48 -6.64 6.43
N LEU A 21 8.78 -6.53 6.15
CA LEU A 21 9.75 -7.54 6.52
C LEU A 21 9.88 -7.68 8.05
N GLY A 22 9.89 -6.56 8.77
CA GLY A 22 9.91 -6.54 10.23
C GLY A 22 8.65 -7.19 10.83
N VAL A 23 7.47 -6.86 10.31
CA VAL A 23 6.21 -7.49 10.75
C VAL A 23 6.18 -8.98 10.43
N ALA A 24 6.66 -9.39 9.26
CA ALA A 24 6.77 -10.80 8.89
C ALA A 24 7.70 -11.57 9.84
N ALA A 25 8.86 -11.00 10.17
CA ALA A 25 9.80 -11.59 11.10
C ALA A 25 9.17 -11.79 12.48
N ILE A 26 8.50 -10.77 13.02
CA ILE A 26 7.79 -10.87 14.31
C ILE A 26 6.73 -11.96 14.26
N ALA A 27 5.88 -11.97 13.22
CA ALA A 27 4.80 -12.95 13.11
C ALA A 27 5.31 -14.40 13.06
N LEU A 28 6.35 -14.66 12.27
CA LEU A 28 6.94 -15.99 12.12
C LEU A 28 7.72 -16.43 13.37
N VAL A 29 8.44 -15.51 14.02
CA VAL A 29 9.13 -15.81 15.29
C VAL A 29 8.13 -16.15 16.38
N VAL A 30 7.07 -15.35 16.54
CA VAL A 30 6.01 -15.62 17.53
C VAL A 30 5.31 -16.95 17.22
N ALA A 31 4.99 -17.22 15.95
CA ALA A 31 4.41 -18.50 15.55
C ALA A 31 5.33 -19.68 15.88
N GLY A 32 6.63 -19.54 15.62
CA GLY A 32 7.64 -20.54 15.94
C GLY A 32 7.77 -20.79 17.45
N LEU A 33 7.85 -19.73 18.25
CA LEU A 33 7.90 -19.84 19.71
C LEU A 33 6.65 -20.54 20.27
N MET A 34 5.46 -20.14 19.81
CA MET A 34 4.20 -20.80 20.21
C MET A 34 4.14 -22.28 19.79
N HIS A 35 4.72 -22.63 18.64
CA HIS A 35 4.80 -24.00 18.18
C HIS A 35 5.74 -24.83 19.06
N VAL A 36 6.93 -24.30 19.38
CA VAL A 36 7.90 -24.95 20.27
C VAL A 36 7.32 -25.14 21.68
N GLU A 37 6.65 -24.12 22.24
CA GLU A 37 5.98 -24.23 23.54
C GLU A 37 4.89 -25.31 23.56
N ARG A 38 4.17 -25.47 22.44
CA ARG A 38 3.13 -26.49 22.31
C ARG A 38 3.70 -27.91 22.23
N GLU A 39 4.81 -28.08 21.52
CA GLU A 39 5.47 -29.38 21.33
C GLU A 39 6.42 -29.76 22.47
N ALA A 40 6.73 -28.81 23.37
CA ALA A 40 7.61 -29.06 24.50
C ALA A 40 7.11 -30.24 25.35
N PRO A 41 7.98 -31.22 25.66
CA PRO A 41 7.61 -32.35 26.49
C PRO A 41 7.23 -31.86 27.90
N PRO A 42 6.32 -32.57 28.60
CA PRO A 42 5.99 -32.25 29.98
C PRO A 42 7.27 -32.29 30.81
N GLN A 43 7.56 -31.17 31.49
CA GLN A 43 8.72 -31.11 32.39
C GLN A 43 8.47 -32.04 33.58
N SER A 44 9.51 -32.71 34.08
CA SER A 44 9.46 -33.41 35.37
C SER A 44 10.23 -32.58 36.39
N LEU A 45 9.67 -32.41 37.59
CA LEU A 45 10.38 -31.79 38.71
C LEU A 45 11.00 -32.92 39.54
N HIS A 46 12.32 -33.03 39.50
CA HIS A 46 13.07 -33.90 40.42
C HIS A 46 13.33 -33.15 41.72
N LEU A 47 12.68 -33.58 42.79
CA LEU A 47 12.91 -33.08 44.14
C LEU A 47 13.30 -34.25 45.03
N SER A 48 14.56 -34.29 45.46
CA SER A 48 15.07 -35.21 46.50
C SER A 48 14.64 -36.68 46.36
N GLY A 49 14.76 -37.26 45.16
CA GLY A 49 14.43 -38.67 44.90
C GLY A 49 12.94 -38.97 44.68
N MET A 50 12.07 -37.95 44.70
CA MET A 50 10.66 -38.06 44.29
C MET A 50 10.46 -37.42 42.91
N GLU A 51 9.88 -38.16 41.98
CA GLU A 51 9.33 -37.62 40.74
C GLU A 51 7.93 -37.07 41.02
N LEU A 52 7.83 -35.74 41.06
CA LEU A 52 6.53 -35.08 41.11
C LEU A 52 6.10 -34.78 39.67
N PRO A 53 4.85 -35.10 39.28
CA PRO A 53 4.33 -34.64 38.01
C PRO A 53 4.35 -33.11 38.04
N ALA A 54 5.08 -32.48 37.11
CA ALA A 54 5.06 -31.02 37.05
C ALA A 54 3.63 -30.54 36.78
N PRO A 55 3.24 -29.37 37.32
CA PRO A 55 1.95 -28.78 37.01
C PRO A 55 1.76 -28.73 35.49
N ALA A 56 0.59 -29.17 35.03
CA ALA A 56 0.27 -29.23 33.60
C ALA A 56 0.61 -27.88 32.96
N PRO A 57 1.44 -27.84 31.90
CA PRO A 57 1.80 -26.57 31.27
C PRO A 57 0.52 -25.86 30.83
N HIS A 58 0.40 -24.57 31.16
CA HIS A 58 -0.72 -23.75 30.71
C HIS A 58 -0.68 -23.67 29.17
N ARG A 59 -1.45 -24.55 28.52
CA ARG A 59 -1.55 -24.57 27.06
C ARG A 59 -2.57 -23.53 26.65
N ASP A 60 -2.14 -22.53 25.89
CA ASP A 60 -3.03 -21.54 25.29
C ASP A 60 -4.08 -22.26 24.41
N PRO A 61 -5.37 -22.22 24.78
CA PRO A 61 -6.42 -22.93 24.05
C PRO A 61 -6.61 -22.41 22.63
N LEU A 62 -6.16 -21.17 22.34
CA LEU A 62 -6.27 -20.53 21.04
C LEU A 62 -5.02 -20.71 20.17
N ALA A 63 -3.95 -21.32 20.68
CA ALA A 63 -2.74 -21.59 19.91
C ALA A 63 -2.98 -22.32 18.56
N PRO A 64 -3.87 -23.33 18.43
CA PRO A 64 -4.16 -23.96 17.14
C PRO A 64 -4.71 -22.98 16.08
N PHE A 65 -5.28 -21.86 16.48
CA PHE A 65 -5.80 -20.83 15.57
C PHE A 65 -4.79 -19.69 15.37
N LYS A 66 -4.11 -19.28 16.45
CA LYS A 66 -3.12 -18.20 16.42
C LYS A 66 -1.91 -18.54 15.56
N ILE A 67 -1.38 -19.77 15.62
CA ILE A 67 -0.19 -20.18 14.85
C ILE A 67 -0.47 -20.10 13.33
N PRO A 68 -1.51 -20.74 12.77
CA PRO A 68 -1.81 -20.61 11.34
C PRO A 68 -2.11 -19.15 10.94
N LEU A 69 -2.82 -18.40 11.77
CA LEU A 69 -3.12 -17.00 11.51
C LEU A 69 -1.83 -16.17 11.39
N LEU A 70 -0.87 -16.36 12.30
CA LEU A 70 0.43 -15.67 12.26
C LEU A 70 1.26 -16.10 11.05
N ILE A 71 1.22 -17.37 10.66
CA ILE A 71 1.88 -17.85 9.43
C ILE A 71 1.28 -17.17 8.19
N VAL A 72 -0.05 -17.13 8.09
CA VAL A 72 -0.74 -16.46 6.97
C VAL A 72 -0.42 -14.96 6.97
N ALA A 73 -0.48 -14.30 8.13
CA ALA A 73 -0.14 -12.88 8.26
C ALA A 73 1.32 -12.61 7.86
N GLY A 74 2.26 -13.46 8.30
CA GLY A 74 3.67 -13.40 7.92
C GLY A 74 3.87 -13.58 6.42
N GLY A 75 3.20 -14.56 5.81
CA GLY A 75 3.23 -14.80 4.37
C GLY A 75 2.70 -13.62 3.55
N VAL A 76 1.58 -13.03 3.98
CA VAL A 76 1.03 -11.80 3.36
C VAL A 76 2.03 -10.65 3.49
N CYS A 77 2.67 -10.48 4.65
CA CYS A 77 3.69 -9.45 4.82
C CYS A 77 4.92 -9.68 3.93
N LEU A 78 5.40 -10.92 3.79
CA LEU A 78 6.49 -11.26 2.86
C LEU A 78 6.13 -10.95 1.42
N PHE A 79 4.90 -11.24 0.99
CA PHE A 79 4.41 -10.87 -0.33
C PHE A 79 4.48 -9.35 -0.57
N TYR A 80 4.02 -8.54 0.39
CA TYR A 80 4.12 -7.08 0.29
C TYR A 80 5.56 -6.57 0.36
N ALA A 81 6.42 -7.19 1.18
CA ALA A 81 7.84 -6.87 1.23
C ALA A 81 8.50 -7.11 -0.14
N GLY A 82 8.27 -8.28 -0.76
CA GLY A 82 8.78 -8.58 -2.10
C GLY A 82 8.26 -7.60 -3.16
N ARG A 83 6.97 -7.29 -3.13
CA ARG A 83 6.36 -6.32 -4.06
C ARG A 83 6.97 -4.92 -3.93
N HIS A 84 7.20 -4.44 -2.71
CA HIS A 84 7.84 -3.13 -2.49
C HIS A 84 9.35 -3.17 -2.78
N GLY A 85 10.02 -4.28 -2.49
CA GLY A 85 11.42 -4.50 -2.85
C GLY A 85 11.63 -4.46 -4.36
N LEU A 86 10.76 -5.11 -5.14
CA LEU A 86 10.82 -5.05 -6.60
C LEU A 86 10.74 -3.61 -7.10
N ARG A 87 9.77 -2.82 -6.63
CA ARG A 87 9.64 -1.40 -6.98
C ARG A 87 10.86 -0.56 -6.63
N ALA A 88 11.50 -0.84 -5.50
CA ALA A 88 12.72 -0.14 -5.09
C ALA A 88 13.91 -0.43 -6.01
N VAL A 89 13.92 -1.59 -6.68
CA VAL A 89 14.96 -1.99 -7.63
C VAL A 89 14.63 -1.50 -9.05
N THR A 90 13.38 -1.62 -9.49
CA THR A 90 12.97 -1.38 -10.89
C THR A 90 12.64 0.07 -11.22
N ARG A 91 12.45 0.96 -10.22
CA ARG A 91 12.01 2.36 -10.43
C ARG A 91 10.79 2.47 -11.37
N GLU A 92 9.84 1.57 -11.16
CA GLU A 92 8.60 1.49 -11.93
C GLU A 92 7.87 2.83 -12.05
N VAL A 93 7.26 3.04 -13.21
CA VAL A 93 6.40 4.19 -13.48
C VAL A 93 5.08 3.98 -12.74
N ALA A 94 4.76 4.90 -11.83
CA ALA A 94 3.51 4.92 -11.08
C ALA A 94 2.35 5.40 -11.96
N ALA A 95 2.56 6.51 -12.70
CA ALA A 95 1.60 7.05 -13.64
C ALA A 95 2.34 7.76 -14.78
N ARG A 96 1.80 7.72 -16.00
CA ARG A 96 2.29 8.53 -17.11
C ARG A 96 1.15 9.00 -18.00
N ILE A 97 1.27 10.21 -18.54
CA ILE A 97 0.39 10.73 -19.58
C ILE A 97 1.15 10.63 -20.90
N GLU A 98 0.66 9.79 -21.80
CA GLU A 98 1.29 9.50 -23.09
C GLU A 98 0.22 9.29 -24.16
N GLY A 99 0.41 9.84 -25.36
CA GLY A 99 -0.53 9.66 -26.47
C GLY A 99 -1.96 10.12 -26.18
N GLY A 100 -2.14 11.10 -25.28
CA GLY A 100 -3.47 11.53 -24.85
C GLY A 100 -4.20 10.48 -24.00
N ARG A 101 -3.47 9.64 -23.26
CA ARG A 101 -4.04 8.71 -22.29
C ARG A 101 -3.22 8.69 -21.00
N LEU A 102 -3.90 8.50 -19.88
CA LEU A 102 -3.32 8.32 -18.57
C LEU A 102 -3.10 6.82 -18.32
N HIS A 103 -1.84 6.40 -18.30
CA HIS A 103 -1.45 5.05 -17.93
C HIS A 103 -1.16 5.02 -16.43
N LEU A 104 -1.80 4.08 -15.73
CA LEU A 104 -1.60 3.85 -14.31
C LEU A 104 -0.89 2.52 -14.12
N HIS A 105 -0.04 2.44 -13.10
CA HIS A 105 0.58 1.19 -12.73
C HIS A 105 -0.47 0.15 -12.33
N SER A 106 -0.25 -1.12 -12.71
CA SER A 106 -1.17 -2.25 -12.45
C SER A 106 -1.51 -2.42 -10.96
N SER A 107 -0.64 -1.93 -10.08
CA SER A 107 -0.84 -1.98 -8.65
C SER A 107 -2.03 -1.19 -8.13
N TYR A 108 -2.53 -0.23 -8.90
CA TYR A 108 -3.64 0.61 -8.51
C TYR A 108 -5.00 -0.03 -8.80
N GLY A 109 -5.04 -1.28 -9.28
CA GLY A 109 -6.29 -1.99 -9.55
C GLY A 109 -7.08 -1.44 -10.75
N ALA A 110 -6.56 -0.40 -11.42
CA ALA A 110 -6.96 -0.06 -12.77
C ALA A 110 -6.54 -1.23 -13.66
N LYS A 111 -7.52 -1.97 -14.22
CA LYS A 111 -7.23 -2.83 -15.38
C LYS A 111 -6.45 -1.96 -16.36
N ALA A 112 -5.34 -2.48 -16.87
CA ALA A 112 -4.27 -1.76 -17.56
C ALA A 112 -4.67 -1.05 -18.88
N ASP A 113 -5.94 -0.73 -19.06
CA ASP A 113 -6.40 0.14 -20.13
C ASP A 113 -6.01 1.59 -19.81
N PRO A 114 -5.25 2.23 -20.71
CA PRO A 114 -4.91 3.64 -20.55
C PRO A 114 -6.19 4.47 -20.52
N LEU A 115 -6.35 5.30 -19.49
CA LEU A 115 -7.55 6.11 -19.28
C LEU A 115 -7.55 7.31 -20.23
N PRO A 116 -8.55 7.45 -21.12
CA PRO A 116 -8.69 8.66 -21.91
C PRO A 116 -9.06 9.84 -20.99
N VAL A 117 -8.71 11.07 -21.38
CA VAL A 117 -8.93 12.26 -20.52
C VAL A 117 -10.41 12.48 -20.20
N GLU A 118 -11.28 12.12 -21.14
CA GLU A 118 -12.73 12.28 -21.07
C GLU A 118 -13.32 11.34 -20.01
N ALA A 119 -12.61 10.27 -19.67
CA ALA A 119 -13.00 9.38 -18.57
C ALA A 119 -12.72 9.98 -17.19
N ILE A 120 -11.89 11.03 -17.08
CA ILE A 120 -11.54 11.66 -15.79
C ILE A 120 -12.62 12.67 -15.39
N ILE A 121 -13.47 12.25 -14.46
CA ILE A 121 -14.56 13.04 -13.91
C ILE A 121 -14.01 14.15 -13.02
N ASP A 122 -13.13 13.81 -12.07
CA ASP A 122 -12.49 14.77 -11.16
C ASP A 122 -11.03 14.44 -10.92
N ALA A 123 -10.24 15.49 -10.71
CA ALA A 123 -8.86 15.42 -10.24
C ALA A 123 -8.67 16.49 -9.17
N ILE A 124 -8.33 16.08 -7.95
CA ILE A 124 -8.18 16.98 -6.80
C ILE A 124 -6.81 16.74 -6.19
N PHE A 125 -5.99 17.79 -6.15
CA PHE A 125 -4.73 17.80 -5.40
C PHE A 125 -4.92 18.61 -4.12
N ASP A 126 -4.82 17.95 -2.96
CA ASP A 126 -4.91 18.59 -1.64
C ASP A 126 -4.17 17.73 -0.62
N ARG A 127 -4.18 18.17 0.64
CA ARG A 127 -3.76 17.35 1.78
C ARG A 127 -4.59 16.07 1.85
N ALA A 128 -3.93 14.97 2.16
CA ALA A 128 -4.52 13.64 2.09
C ALA A 128 -5.69 13.44 3.07
N ASP A 129 -5.77 14.23 4.15
CA ASP A 129 -6.91 14.23 5.09
C ASP A 129 -8.17 14.95 4.57
N ARG A 130 -8.03 15.76 3.52
CA ARG A 130 -9.14 16.48 2.86
C ARG A 130 -9.66 15.78 1.61
N LEU A 131 -8.98 14.75 1.15
CA LEU A 131 -9.38 14.03 -0.06
C LEU A 131 -10.63 13.16 0.18
N PRO A 132 -11.55 13.05 -0.80
CA PRO A 132 -12.78 12.29 -0.65
C PRO A 132 -12.55 10.79 -0.44
N GLY A 133 -13.28 10.20 0.53
CA GLY A 133 -13.42 8.75 0.83
C GLY A 133 -12.88 8.33 2.22
N ASP A 134 -13.25 7.15 2.71
CA ASP A 134 -12.98 6.72 4.08
C ASP A 134 -11.50 6.43 4.36
N ALA A 135 -10.86 7.30 5.15
CA ALA A 135 -9.60 6.99 5.83
C ALA A 135 -9.90 6.68 7.30
N SER A 136 -9.46 5.51 7.78
CA SER A 136 -9.58 5.13 9.20
C SER A 136 -8.92 6.19 10.10
N GLY A 137 -9.46 6.40 11.31
CA GLY A 137 -9.03 7.51 12.19
C GLY A 137 -7.52 7.58 12.47
N SER A 138 -6.83 6.43 12.52
CA SER A 138 -5.37 6.34 12.67
C SER A 138 -4.60 6.77 11.42
N ALA A 139 -5.18 6.60 10.22
CA ALA A 139 -4.61 7.10 8.97
C ALA A 139 -4.67 8.63 8.87
N LYS A 140 -5.59 9.30 9.59
CA LYS A 140 -5.78 10.76 9.51
C LYS A 140 -4.61 11.57 10.08
N LEU A 141 -3.96 11.08 11.14
CA LEU A 141 -2.80 11.78 11.73
C LEU A 141 -1.60 11.81 10.77
N GLY A 142 -1.32 10.68 10.11
CA GLY A 142 -0.29 10.60 9.06
C GLY A 142 -0.68 11.32 7.77
N ALA A 143 -1.98 11.37 7.44
CA ALA A 143 -2.49 12.03 6.24
C ALA A 143 -2.45 13.57 6.31
N ARG A 144 -2.53 14.17 7.50
CA ARG A 144 -2.43 15.62 7.71
C ARG A 144 -1.10 16.24 7.24
N LEU A 145 -0.03 15.44 7.24
CA LEU A 145 1.30 15.85 6.83
C LEU A 145 1.60 15.53 5.35
N ARG A 146 0.64 14.93 4.65
CA ARG A 146 0.83 14.39 3.30
C ARG A 146 -0.09 15.05 2.32
N HIS A 147 0.35 15.14 1.08
CA HIS A 147 -0.47 15.54 -0.05
C HIS A 147 -0.80 14.34 -0.92
N GLY A 148 -1.94 14.41 -1.58
CA GLY A 148 -2.35 13.39 -2.52
C GLY A 148 -3.08 13.98 -3.71
N LEU A 149 -3.05 13.22 -4.81
CA LEU A 149 -3.89 13.44 -5.97
C LEU A 149 -5.00 12.39 -5.95
N TYR A 150 -6.23 12.84 -5.74
CA TYR A 150 -7.43 12.05 -5.90
C TYR A 150 -7.92 12.14 -7.35
N LEU A 151 -8.22 11.00 -7.95
CA LEU A 151 -8.76 10.86 -9.29
C LEU A 151 -10.07 10.09 -9.21
N ARG A 152 -11.14 10.68 -9.75
CA ARG A 152 -12.41 9.98 -9.99
C ARG A 152 -12.58 9.82 -11.49
N TYR A 153 -12.75 8.59 -11.95
CA TYR A 153 -12.80 8.28 -13.39
C TYR A 153 -13.80 7.17 -13.71
N ARG A 154 -14.24 7.10 -14.97
CA ARG A 154 -15.13 6.04 -15.46
C ARG A 154 -14.31 4.99 -16.22
N ALA A 155 -14.41 3.73 -15.80
CA ALA A 155 -13.77 2.62 -16.51
C ALA A 155 -14.71 1.40 -16.55
N GLY A 156 -14.94 0.86 -17.75
CA GLY A 156 -15.83 -0.29 -17.94
C GLY A 156 -17.26 -0.05 -17.46
N GLY A 157 -17.80 1.17 -17.67
CA GLY A 157 -19.15 1.54 -17.24
C GLY A 157 -19.31 1.86 -15.74
N VAL A 158 -18.26 1.70 -14.93
CA VAL A 158 -18.30 1.92 -13.48
C VAL A 158 -17.42 3.11 -13.09
N THR A 159 -17.88 3.91 -12.14
CA THR A 159 -17.08 4.97 -11.52
C THR A 159 -16.06 4.35 -10.56
N ARG A 160 -14.80 4.74 -10.70
CA ARG A 160 -13.69 4.29 -9.87
C ARG A 160 -12.96 5.50 -9.30
N GLU A 161 -12.33 5.25 -8.17
CA GLU A 161 -11.55 6.24 -7.44
C GLU A 161 -10.12 5.74 -7.26
N LEU A 162 -9.16 6.65 -7.37
CA LEU A 162 -7.75 6.38 -7.13
C LEU A 162 -7.16 7.52 -6.32
N ARG A 163 -6.27 7.18 -5.39
CA ARG A 163 -5.44 8.16 -4.67
C ARG A 163 -3.97 7.85 -4.90
N LEU A 164 -3.24 8.86 -5.36
CA LEU A 164 -1.78 8.87 -5.36
C LEU A 164 -1.33 9.72 -4.18
N ILE A 165 -0.40 9.22 -3.37
CA ILE A 165 0.10 9.93 -2.18
C ILE A 165 1.58 10.26 -2.37
N ASP A 166 1.97 11.46 -1.98
CA ASP A 166 3.33 12.00 -2.12
C ASP A 166 4.45 11.04 -1.70
N ASN A 167 4.30 10.33 -0.58
CA ASN A 167 5.31 9.43 -0.03
C ASN A 167 5.60 8.21 -0.91
N ASP A 168 4.72 7.91 -1.86
CA ASP A 168 4.87 6.81 -2.81
C ASP A 168 5.51 7.27 -4.11
N ILE A 169 5.67 8.58 -4.31
CA ILE A 169 6.12 9.19 -5.56
C ILE A 169 7.53 9.75 -5.37
N ASP A 170 8.39 9.49 -6.33
CA ASP A 170 9.71 10.13 -6.37
C ASP A 170 9.54 11.66 -6.43
N GLY A 171 10.45 12.44 -5.84
CA GLY A 171 10.28 13.90 -5.73
C GLY A 171 9.09 14.38 -4.85
N GLY A 172 8.30 13.46 -4.28
CA GLY A 172 7.28 13.75 -3.26
C GLY A 172 6.16 14.69 -3.72
N THR A 173 5.77 15.59 -2.81
CA THR A 173 4.66 16.55 -3.01
C THR A 173 4.86 17.43 -4.23
N GLU A 174 6.09 17.85 -4.49
CA GLU A 174 6.42 18.76 -5.58
C GLU A 174 6.19 18.12 -6.95
N GLN A 175 6.73 16.91 -7.15
CA GLN A 175 6.49 16.20 -8.40
C GLN A 175 5.00 15.83 -8.57
N LEU A 176 4.33 15.43 -7.49
CA LEU A 176 2.90 15.15 -7.51
C LEU A 176 2.06 16.38 -7.87
N ARG A 177 2.42 17.56 -7.34
CA ARG A 177 1.81 18.85 -7.65
C ARG A 177 1.99 19.24 -9.12
N HIS A 178 3.21 19.11 -9.64
CA HIS A 178 3.49 19.38 -11.05
C HIS A 178 2.72 18.43 -11.99
N PHE A 179 2.63 17.15 -11.64
CA PHE A 179 1.83 16.19 -12.38
C PHE A 179 0.33 16.52 -12.32
N ALA A 180 -0.20 16.90 -11.16
CA ALA A 180 -1.59 17.31 -11.01
C ALA A 180 -1.92 18.55 -11.86
N ALA A 181 -1.03 19.55 -11.86
CA ALA A 181 -1.19 20.75 -12.70
C ALA A 181 -1.14 20.41 -14.20
N HIS A 182 -0.24 19.50 -14.59
CA HIS A 182 -0.15 19.04 -15.98
C HIS A 182 -1.39 18.25 -16.41
N LEU A 183 -1.90 17.39 -15.53
CA LEU A 183 -3.16 16.66 -15.74
C LEU A 183 -4.33 17.62 -15.91
N ASP A 184 -4.41 18.68 -15.10
CA ASP A 184 -5.50 19.65 -15.19
C ASP A 184 -5.43 20.49 -16.47
N ALA A 185 -4.23 20.98 -16.84
CA ALA A 185 -4.01 21.66 -18.12
C ALA A 185 -4.38 20.77 -19.33
N TRP A 186 -4.06 19.48 -19.24
CA TRP A 186 -4.43 18.51 -20.25
C TRP A 186 -5.95 18.27 -20.34
N ARG A 187 -6.66 18.24 -19.20
CA ARG A 187 -8.13 18.18 -19.16
C ARG A 187 -8.78 19.43 -19.74
N GLN A 188 -8.24 20.61 -19.44
CA GLN A 188 -8.75 21.88 -19.92
C GLN A 188 -8.56 22.03 -21.44
N SER A 189 -7.39 21.69 -21.98
CA SER A 189 -7.13 21.78 -23.43
C SER A 189 -8.06 20.91 -24.29
N ARG A 190 -8.69 19.89 -23.69
CA ARG A 190 -9.63 18.97 -24.35
C ARG A 190 -11.10 19.35 -24.15
N ARG A 191 -11.38 20.25 -23.19
CA ARG A 191 -12.71 20.86 -22.99
C ARG A 191 -12.93 22.10 -23.88
N THR A 192 -11.90 22.57 -24.57
CA THR A 192 -12.00 23.69 -25.51
C THR A 192 -12.06 23.22 -26.99
N PRO A 193 -13.18 22.65 -27.44
CA PRO A 193 -13.64 22.84 -28.82
C PRO A 193 -14.87 23.76 -28.81
N GLU A 194 -14.94 24.74 -29.71
CA GLU A 194 -16.07 25.68 -29.96
C GLU A 194 -16.16 26.97 -29.12
N ALA A 195 -15.17 27.86 -29.25
CA ALA A 195 -15.39 29.30 -29.01
C ALA A 195 -14.61 30.19 -30.00
N ALA A 196 -14.38 29.69 -31.22
CA ALA A 196 -13.70 30.40 -32.28
C ALA A 196 -14.33 30.05 -33.63
N GLU A 197 -15.64 30.23 -33.75
CA GLU A 197 -16.39 30.40 -35.00
C GLU A 197 -17.85 30.68 -34.62
N GLY A 198 -18.24 31.96 -34.68
CA GLY A 198 -19.57 32.47 -34.33
C GLY A 198 -19.57 33.99 -34.27
#